data_AF-A0A820WBB4-F1
#
_entry.id   AF-A0A820WBB4-F1
#
_cell.length_a   1.000
_cell.length_b   1.000
_cell.length_c   1.000
_cell.angle_alpha   90.00
_cell.angle_beta   90.00
_cell.angle_gamma   90.00
#
_symmetry.space_group_name_H-M   'P 1'
#
loop_
_entity.id
_entity.type
_entity.pdbx_description
1 polymer ?
#
loop_
_entity_poly.entity_id
_entity_poly.type
_entity_poly.pdbx_seq_one_letter_code
_entity_poly.pdbx_strand_id
1 'polypeptide(L)'
;DNLFSVDHIQFPCDAEYTSHLKDTLVDGEFIIDNADGSNEPSFWINDIITYNGQNVSKKTFPQRLTLIFQSIVNIRNKAIGNGHIKKATQPFSIRNKYFFGLSEVNNLLSRNFIETIPHEIDGLLFLPEKDAYKSGECLRVLKWKENETIEFRLKITVNSSKISGLPEKNADLFLNHENDPYATMRYLPNLEQYDNKIISCSYKDSQWHFHRLRDDRPCPNSKQTAKSVIDAVKRPVTRETLCGLRKDE
;
A
#
# COMPACT_ATOMS: atom_id res chain seq x y z
N ASP A 1 1.90 15.17 -13.21
CA ASP A 1 2.78 14.08 -13.66
C ASP A 1 3.98 13.98 -12.75
N ASN A 2 4.09 12.88 -12.01
CA ASN A 2 5.19 12.60 -11.10
C ASN A 2 6.05 11.50 -11.73
N LEU A 3 6.99 11.89 -12.60
CA LEU A 3 7.98 10.97 -13.18
C LEU A 3 9.33 11.21 -12.48
N PHE A 4 9.90 10.15 -11.92
CA PHE A 4 11.21 10.18 -11.27
C PHE A 4 12.20 9.32 -12.06
N SER A 5 13.32 9.92 -12.46
CA SER A 5 14.46 9.16 -13.00
C SER A 5 15.28 8.59 -11.85
N VAL A 6 15.74 7.36 -12.01
CA VAL A 6 16.64 6.70 -11.05
C VAL A 6 17.93 6.37 -11.75
N ASP A 7 19.02 7.01 -11.32
CA ASP A 7 20.33 6.78 -11.88
C ASP A 7 21.02 5.57 -11.20
N HIS A 8 22.01 5.01 -11.88
CA HIS A 8 22.88 3.93 -11.39
C HIS A 8 22.20 2.58 -11.06
N ILE A 9 20.90 2.44 -11.31
CA ILE A 9 20.22 1.16 -11.22
C ILE A 9 20.44 0.32 -12.48
N GLN A 10 20.80 -0.95 -12.30
CA GLN A 10 21.12 -1.85 -13.42
C GLN A 10 20.17 -3.06 -13.47
N PHE A 11 19.73 -3.40 -14.68
CA PHE A 11 18.86 -4.55 -14.96
C PHE A 11 19.44 -5.40 -16.10
N PRO A 12 20.45 -6.23 -15.84
CA PRO A 12 20.99 -7.14 -16.85
C PRO A 12 19.95 -8.18 -17.27
N CYS A 13 20.00 -8.67 -18.50
CA CYS A 13 19.00 -9.58 -19.06
C CYS A 13 19.56 -10.82 -19.78
N ASP A 14 20.88 -10.95 -19.90
CA ASP A 14 21.58 -12.10 -20.46
C ASP A 14 22.45 -12.79 -19.38
N ALA A 15 23.03 -13.94 -19.71
CA ALA A 15 23.82 -14.73 -18.75
C ALA A 15 25.20 -14.10 -18.47
N GLU A 16 25.68 -13.33 -19.43
CA GLU A 16 26.97 -12.64 -19.47
C GLU A 16 26.90 -11.23 -18.84
N TYR A 17 25.70 -10.77 -18.51
CA TYR A 17 25.38 -9.44 -17.95
C TYR A 17 25.80 -8.26 -18.86
N THR A 18 25.85 -8.48 -20.17
CA THR A 18 26.30 -7.48 -21.16
C THR A 18 25.17 -6.62 -21.71
N SER A 19 23.94 -7.12 -21.67
CA SER A 19 22.75 -6.43 -22.16
C SER A 19 21.81 -6.08 -21.02
N HIS A 20 21.08 -4.98 -21.18
CA HIS A 20 20.09 -4.52 -20.21
C HIS A 20 18.67 -4.61 -20.76
N LEU A 21 17.71 -4.80 -19.86
CA LEU A 21 16.29 -4.76 -20.18
C LEU A 21 15.92 -3.45 -20.88
N LYS A 22 15.06 -3.56 -21.89
CA LYS A 22 14.46 -2.43 -22.60
C LYS A 22 12.94 -2.61 -22.62
N ASP A 23 12.20 -1.56 -22.89
CA ASP A 23 10.75 -1.61 -23.15
C ASP A 23 9.99 -2.54 -22.18
N THR A 24 10.30 -2.40 -20.89
CA THR A 24 9.83 -3.27 -19.81
C THR A 24 9.08 -2.42 -18.79
N LEU A 25 7.87 -2.85 -18.44
CA LEU A 25 7.01 -2.16 -17.49
C LEU A 25 6.56 -3.13 -16.41
N VAL A 26 6.94 -2.83 -15.18
CA VAL A 26 6.60 -3.59 -13.97
C VAL A 26 5.73 -2.76 -13.05
N ASP A 27 4.93 -3.44 -12.24
CA ASP A 27 4.13 -2.87 -11.15
C ASP A 27 4.74 -3.32 -9.82
N GLY A 28 4.67 -2.47 -8.79
CA GLY A 28 5.36 -2.74 -7.53
C GLY A 28 5.17 -1.67 -6.46
N GLU A 29 5.72 -1.97 -5.29
CA GLU A 29 5.65 -1.12 -4.10
C GLU A 29 7.06 -0.74 -3.66
N PHE A 30 7.24 0.54 -3.33
CA PHE A 30 8.48 1.01 -2.72
C PHE A 30 8.35 0.91 -1.19
N ILE A 31 9.23 0.14 -0.58
CA ILE A 31 9.21 -0.21 0.84
C ILE A 31 10.52 0.24 1.47
N ILE A 32 10.44 0.87 2.64
CA ILE A 32 11.58 1.17 3.50
C ILE A 32 11.50 0.18 4.66
N ASP A 33 12.35 -0.84 4.63
CA ASP A 33 12.43 -1.82 5.69
C ASP A 33 13.19 -1.20 6.88
N ASN A 34 12.65 -1.35 8.09
CA ASN A 34 13.32 -0.92 9.33
C ASN A 34 13.92 -2.15 10.02
N ALA A 35 14.86 -2.83 9.36
CA ALA A 35 15.57 -3.95 9.95
C ALA A 35 16.77 -3.41 10.76
N ASP A 36 16.77 -3.66 12.07
CA ASP A 36 17.90 -3.39 12.98
C ASP A 36 18.44 -1.94 12.94
N GLY A 37 17.56 -0.96 12.72
CA GLY A 37 17.91 0.46 12.67
C GLY A 37 18.53 0.93 11.33
N SER A 38 18.61 0.04 10.34
CA SER A 38 18.94 0.38 8.96
C SER A 38 17.67 0.59 8.13
N ASN A 39 17.57 1.74 7.47
CA ASN A 39 16.45 2.08 6.57
C ASN A 39 16.87 1.75 5.13
N GLU A 40 16.89 0.46 4.77
CA GLU A 40 17.25 0.06 3.41
C GLU A 40 16.01 0.18 2.49
N PRO A 41 16.05 1.06 1.47
CA PRO A 41 14.96 1.14 0.50
C PRO A 41 14.96 -0.07 -0.44
N SER A 42 13.76 -0.53 -0.78
CA SER A 42 13.56 -1.63 -1.71
C SER A 42 12.31 -1.43 -2.56
N PHE A 43 12.40 -1.82 -3.83
CA PHE A 43 11.27 -1.88 -4.74
C PHE A 43 10.84 -3.34 -4.95
N TRP A 44 9.65 -3.68 -4.47
CA TRP A 44 9.06 -5.01 -4.49
C TRP A 44 8.15 -5.12 -5.71
N ILE A 45 8.63 -5.82 -6.74
CA ILE A 45 7.88 -6.05 -7.98
C ILE A 45 6.77 -7.06 -7.69
N ASN A 46 5.53 -6.69 -8.01
CA ASN A 46 4.34 -7.49 -7.74
C ASN A 46 3.59 -7.92 -9.02
N ASP A 47 3.82 -7.24 -10.16
CA ASP A 47 3.28 -7.64 -11.47
C ASP A 47 4.13 -7.09 -12.64
N ILE A 48 3.88 -7.55 -13.85
CA ILE A 48 4.59 -7.15 -15.08
C ILE A 48 3.61 -7.05 -16.26
N ILE A 49 3.72 -5.96 -17.02
CA ILE A 49 2.83 -5.64 -18.14
C ILE A 49 3.54 -5.87 -19.48
N THR A 50 4.79 -5.42 -19.58
CA THR A 50 5.62 -5.56 -20.78
C THR A 50 7.01 -6.03 -20.40
N TYR A 51 7.61 -6.91 -21.20
CA TYR A 51 8.96 -7.42 -21.02
C TYR A 51 9.69 -7.40 -22.37
N ASN A 52 10.78 -6.63 -22.48
CA ASN A 52 11.58 -6.48 -23.71
C ASN A 52 10.72 -6.24 -24.97
N GLY A 53 9.78 -5.31 -24.87
CA GLY A 53 8.88 -4.92 -25.97
C GLY A 53 7.71 -5.88 -26.20
N GLN A 54 7.67 -7.03 -25.51
CA GLN A 54 6.56 -7.96 -25.60
C GLN A 54 5.51 -7.67 -24.53
N ASN A 55 4.26 -7.49 -24.94
CA ASN A 55 3.14 -7.44 -24.02
C ASN A 55 2.94 -8.82 -23.37
N VAL A 56 3.06 -8.87 -22.05
CA VAL A 56 2.87 -10.08 -21.24
C VAL A 56 1.65 -9.99 -20.33
N SER A 57 0.86 -8.92 -20.44
CA SER A 57 -0.32 -8.66 -19.62
C SER A 57 -1.38 -9.76 -19.77
N LYS A 58 -1.44 -10.43 -20.93
CA LYS A 58 -2.38 -11.53 -21.21
C LYS A 58 -1.98 -12.88 -20.59
N LYS A 59 -0.77 -13.03 -20.06
CA LYS A 59 -0.35 -14.24 -19.33
C LYS A 59 -1.10 -14.36 -18.01
N THR A 60 -1.21 -15.56 -17.45
CA THR A 60 -1.80 -15.74 -16.11
C THR A 60 -0.90 -15.12 -15.04
N PHE A 61 -1.46 -14.79 -13.87
CA PHE A 61 -0.69 -14.17 -12.79
C PHE A 61 0.54 -14.99 -12.37
N PRO A 62 0.47 -16.33 -12.17
CA PRO A 62 1.66 -17.14 -11.88
C PRO A 62 2.73 -17.11 -12.97
N GLN A 63 2.34 -17.04 -14.24
CA GLN A 63 3.29 -16.92 -15.36
C GLN A 63 4.00 -15.56 -15.33
N ARG A 64 3.28 -14.48 -15.00
CA ARG A 64 3.85 -13.13 -14.83
C ARG A 64 4.82 -13.07 -13.65
N LEU A 65 4.46 -13.69 -12.51
CA LEU A 65 5.36 -13.81 -11.34
C LEU A 65 6.62 -14.62 -11.64
N THR A 66 6.48 -15.73 -12.37
CA THR A 66 7.63 -16.55 -12.78
C THR A 66 8.57 -15.76 -13.68
N LEU A 67 8.02 -14.97 -14.62
CA LEU A 67 8.81 -14.09 -15.49
C LEU A 67 9.57 -13.02 -14.68
N ILE A 68 8.92 -12.36 -13.71
CA ILE A 68 9.58 -11.39 -12.82
C ILE A 68 10.75 -12.04 -12.08
N PHE A 69 10.49 -13.19 -11.45
CA PHE A 69 11.50 -13.88 -10.66
C PHE A 69 12.69 -14.32 -11.54
N GLN A 70 12.41 -15.03 -12.63
CA GLN A 70 13.47 -15.63 -13.44
C GLN A 70 14.25 -14.61 -14.25
N SER A 71 13.57 -13.64 -14.86
CA SER A 71 14.15 -12.75 -15.88
C SER A 71 14.55 -11.38 -15.36
N ILE A 72 14.18 -11.01 -14.13
CA ILE A 72 14.55 -9.72 -13.54
C ILE A 72 15.32 -9.95 -12.24
N VAL A 73 14.64 -10.51 -11.23
CA VAL A 73 15.18 -10.59 -9.87
C VAL A 73 16.36 -11.56 -9.78
N ASN A 74 16.20 -12.77 -10.31
CA ASN A 74 17.24 -13.79 -10.25
C ASN A 74 18.49 -13.42 -11.06
N ILE A 75 18.33 -12.85 -12.27
CA ILE A 75 19.47 -12.42 -13.08
C ILE A 75 20.24 -11.32 -12.34
N ARG A 76 19.55 -10.33 -11.80
CA ARG A 76 20.18 -9.24 -11.04
C ARG A 76 20.87 -9.74 -9.77
N ASN A 77 20.26 -10.67 -9.04
CA ASN A 77 20.87 -11.28 -7.86
C ASN A 77 22.13 -12.08 -8.21
N LYS A 78 22.13 -12.84 -9.32
CA LYS A 78 23.33 -13.53 -9.81
C LYS A 78 24.42 -12.55 -10.24
N ALA A 79 24.08 -11.47 -10.93
CA ALA A 79 25.02 -10.42 -11.31
C ALA A 79 25.68 -9.77 -10.07
N ILE A 80 24.92 -9.56 -8.99
CA ILE A 80 25.44 -9.09 -7.70
C ILE A 80 26.36 -10.15 -7.06
N GLY A 81 25.90 -11.40 -6.97
CA GLY A 81 26.65 -12.50 -6.37
C GLY A 81 27.98 -12.80 -7.07
N ASN A 82 28.04 -12.56 -8.38
CA ASN A 82 29.25 -12.70 -9.20
C ASN A 82 30.11 -11.42 -9.24
N GLY A 83 29.76 -10.37 -8.49
CA GLY A 83 30.52 -9.11 -8.42
C GLY A 83 30.38 -8.20 -9.64
N HIS A 84 29.52 -8.54 -10.60
CA HIS A 84 29.27 -7.73 -11.80
C HIS A 84 28.50 -6.45 -11.47
N ILE A 85 27.61 -6.51 -10.47
CA ILE A 85 26.93 -5.36 -9.89
C ILE A 85 27.40 -5.21 -8.44
N LYS A 86 27.91 -4.03 -8.08
CA LYS A 86 28.26 -3.71 -6.69
C LYS A 86 26.98 -3.30 -5.94
N LYS A 87 26.46 -4.14 -5.03
CA LYS A 87 25.23 -3.87 -4.26
C LYS A 87 25.22 -2.46 -3.63
N ALA A 88 26.34 -2.05 -3.03
CA ALA A 88 26.50 -0.75 -2.37
C ALA A 88 26.38 0.48 -3.29
N THR A 89 26.46 0.28 -4.61
CA THR A 89 26.30 1.36 -5.61
C THR A 89 24.87 1.45 -6.16
N GLN A 90 24.01 0.49 -5.84
CA GLN A 90 22.63 0.49 -6.29
C GLN A 90 21.79 1.39 -5.35
N PRO A 91 20.89 2.22 -5.88
CA PRO A 91 20.13 3.18 -5.08
C PRO A 91 19.13 2.50 -4.12
N PHE A 92 18.64 1.32 -4.50
CA PHE A 92 17.76 0.48 -3.68
C PHE A 92 17.81 -0.98 -4.14
N SER A 93 17.32 -1.87 -3.28
CA SER A 93 17.19 -3.29 -3.58
C SER A 93 15.98 -3.54 -4.48
N ILE A 94 16.08 -4.53 -5.38
CA ILE A 94 14.95 -5.01 -6.18
C ILE A 94 14.56 -6.38 -5.64
N ARG A 95 13.31 -6.55 -5.25
CA ARG A 95 12.79 -7.80 -4.67
C ARG A 95 11.55 -8.25 -5.44
N ASN A 96 11.24 -9.54 -5.41
CA ASN A 96 9.95 -10.04 -5.83
C ASN A 96 8.99 -10.03 -4.63
N LYS A 97 7.74 -9.61 -4.85
CA LYS A 97 6.67 -9.83 -3.87
C LYS A 97 6.22 -11.29 -3.98
N TYR A 98 6.16 -11.98 -2.84
CA TYR A 98 5.71 -13.37 -2.80
C TYR A 98 4.19 -13.43 -2.61
N PHE A 99 3.55 -14.33 -3.35
CA PHE A 99 2.12 -14.60 -3.28
C PHE A 99 1.89 -16.04 -2.89
N PHE A 100 0.85 -16.27 -2.10
CA PHE A 100 0.53 -17.57 -1.53
C PHE A 100 -0.90 -17.97 -1.90
N GLY A 101 -1.15 -19.28 -1.90
CA GLY A 101 -2.50 -19.80 -2.08
C GLY A 101 -3.41 -19.42 -0.91
N LEU A 102 -4.74 -19.49 -1.12
CA LEU A 102 -5.73 -19.13 -0.10
C LEU A 102 -5.62 -19.96 1.19
N SER A 103 -5.03 -21.16 1.13
CA SER A 103 -4.76 -21.99 2.32
C SER A 103 -3.83 -21.30 3.33
N GLU A 104 -2.99 -20.37 2.88
CA GLU A 104 -1.99 -19.68 3.72
C GLU A 104 -2.55 -18.46 4.45
N VAL A 105 -3.82 -18.07 4.24
CA VAL A 105 -4.40 -16.86 4.85
C VAL A 105 -4.23 -16.86 6.38
N ASN A 106 -4.45 -18.01 7.04
CA ASN A 106 -4.26 -18.13 8.48
C ASN A 106 -2.81 -17.93 8.92
N ASN A 107 -1.87 -18.45 8.13
CA ASN A 107 -0.45 -18.33 8.39
C ASN A 107 0.04 -16.88 8.17
N LEU A 108 -0.38 -16.24 7.07
CA LEU A 108 -0.04 -14.85 6.74
C LEU A 108 -0.56 -13.84 7.76
N LEU A 109 -1.67 -14.14 8.41
CA LEU A 109 -2.21 -13.31 9.48
C LEU A 109 -1.64 -13.67 10.86
N SER A 110 -0.93 -14.80 10.98
CA SER A 110 -0.39 -15.24 12.27
C SER A 110 0.62 -14.24 12.83
N ARG A 111 0.64 -14.11 14.16
CA ARG A 111 1.60 -13.24 14.84
C ARG A 111 3.04 -13.60 14.48
N ASN A 112 3.34 -14.91 14.44
CA ASN A 112 4.66 -15.41 14.09
C ASN A 112 5.12 -14.94 12.71
N PHE A 113 4.24 -14.94 11.70
CA PHE A 113 4.58 -14.45 10.37
C PHE A 113 4.72 -12.93 10.33
N ILE A 114 3.74 -12.21 10.89
CA ILE A 114 3.72 -10.73 10.90
C ILE A 114 4.99 -10.17 11.57
N GLU A 115 5.42 -10.76 12.68
CA GLU A 115 6.63 -10.34 13.40
C GLU A 115 7.93 -10.59 12.61
N THR A 116 7.91 -11.39 11.53
CA THR A 116 9.08 -11.54 10.64
C THR A 116 9.19 -10.44 9.58
N ILE A 117 8.16 -9.62 9.41
CA ILE A 117 8.13 -8.60 8.35
C ILE A 117 8.68 -7.29 8.91
N PRO A 118 9.76 -6.72 8.34
CA PRO A 118 10.46 -5.55 8.88
C PRO A 118 9.77 -4.21 8.57
N HIS A 119 8.53 -4.24 8.09
CA HIS A 119 7.74 -3.08 7.70
C HIS A 119 6.26 -3.26 8.09
N GLU A 120 5.51 -2.15 8.09
CA GLU A 120 4.09 -2.14 8.45
C GLU A 120 3.24 -2.95 7.46
N ILE A 121 2.37 -3.82 7.98
CA ILE A 121 1.41 -4.58 7.19
C ILE A 121 0.01 -3.97 7.37
N ASP A 122 -0.56 -3.52 6.27
CA ASP A 122 -1.88 -2.85 6.19
C ASP A 122 -2.94 -3.79 5.58
N GLY A 123 -2.87 -5.07 5.91
CA GLY A 123 -3.83 -6.11 5.49
C GLY A 123 -3.34 -7.04 4.37
N LEU A 124 -4.29 -7.65 3.65
CA LEU A 124 -4.05 -8.63 2.58
C LEU A 124 -4.55 -8.13 1.23
N LEU A 125 -3.87 -8.53 0.17
CA LEU A 125 -4.25 -8.28 -1.21
C LEU A 125 -4.55 -9.62 -1.91
N PHE A 126 -5.75 -9.76 -2.44
CA PHE A 126 -6.20 -10.93 -3.18
C PHE A 126 -6.27 -10.60 -4.66
N LEU A 127 -5.52 -11.36 -5.46
CA LEU A 127 -5.51 -11.20 -6.92
C LEU A 127 -6.07 -12.44 -7.61
N PRO A 128 -6.78 -12.27 -8.74
CA PRO A 128 -7.26 -13.39 -9.53
C PRO A 128 -6.10 -14.10 -10.25
N GLU A 129 -5.86 -15.36 -9.91
CA GLU A 129 -4.74 -16.15 -10.43
C GLU A 129 -4.75 -16.33 -11.96
N LYS A 130 -5.94 -16.56 -12.53
CA LYS A 130 -6.11 -16.91 -13.95
C LYS A 130 -6.26 -15.70 -14.87
N ASP A 131 -6.43 -14.50 -14.31
CA ASP A 131 -6.77 -13.33 -15.09
C ASP A 131 -5.54 -12.68 -15.72
N ALA A 132 -5.77 -12.09 -16.90
CA ALA A 132 -4.87 -11.12 -17.48
C ALA A 132 -4.78 -9.86 -16.60
N TYR A 133 -3.63 -9.18 -16.63
CA TYR A 133 -3.50 -7.86 -16.04
C TYR A 133 -4.45 -6.88 -16.74
N LYS A 134 -5.16 -6.08 -15.94
CA LYS A 134 -6.09 -5.06 -16.40
C LYS A 134 -5.70 -3.72 -15.80
N SER A 135 -5.49 -2.72 -16.66
CA SER A 135 -5.26 -1.35 -16.22
C SER A 135 -6.52 -0.73 -15.60
N GLY A 136 -6.32 0.13 -14.60
CA GLY A 136 -7.40 0.83 -13.91
C GLY A 136 -8.13 -0.03 -12.89
N GLU A 137 -9.39 0.31 -12.61
CA GLU A 137 -10.17 -0.39 -11.58
C GLU A 137 -10.46 -1.85 -11.97
N CYS A 138 -10.12 -2.76 -11.05
CA CYS A 138 -10.39 -4.18 -11.16
C CYS A 138 -11.17 -4.66 -9.93
N LEU A 139 -12.47 -4.87 -10.09
CA LEU A 139 -13.38 -5.33 -9.04
C LEU A 139 -13.04 -6.74 -8.50
N ARG A 140 -12.16 -7.47 -9.18
CA ARG A 140 -11.69 -8.79 -8.76
C ARG A 140 -10.42 -8.75 -7.92
N VAL A 141 -9.72 -7.61 -7.89
CA VAL A 141 -8.61 -7.38 -6.97
C VAL A 141 -9.22 -6.87 -5.67
N LEU A 142 -9.08 -7.64 -4.61
CA LEU A 142 -9.68 -7.32 -3.31
C LEU A 142 -8.60 -6.95 -2.32
N LYS A 143 -8.79 -5.85 -1.61
CA LYS A 143 -7.96 -5.49 -0.46
C LYS A 143 -8.78 -5.76 0.80
N TRP A 144 -8.23 -6.54 1.71
CA TRP A 144 -8.79 -6.75 3.04
C TRP A 144 -7.92 -6.03 4.06
N LYS A 145 -8.55 -5.31 5.00
CA LYS A 145 -7.88 -4.70 6.15
C LYS A 145 -8.63 -5.05 7.43
N GLU A 146 -7.87 -5.24 8.51
CA GLU A 146 -8.46 -5.42 9.83
C GLU A 146 -9.06 -4.12 10.38
N ASN A 147 -8.45 -2.98 10.06
CA ASN A 147 -8.92 -1.66 10.45
C ASN A 147 -8.99 -0.75 9.23
N GLU A 148 -10.20 -0.39 8.84
CA GLU A 148 -10.43 0.57 7.78
C GLU A 148 -10.20 2.00 8.27
N THR A 149 -9.56 2.82 7.44
CA THR A 149 -9.30 4.24 7.73
C THR A 149 -9.61 5.11 6.53
N ILE A 150 -9.94 6.37 6.81
CA ILE A 150 -10.14 7.41 5.80
C ILE A 150 -9.15 8.54 6.08
N GLU A 151 -8.49 9.02 5.04
CA GLU A 151 -7.66 10.21 5.11
C GLU A 151 -8.52 11.48 4.98
N PHE A 152 -8.54 12.29 6.04
CA PHE A 152 -9.23 13.57 6.10
C PHE A 152 -8.25 14.71 6.28
N ARG A 153 -8.61 15.91 5.81
CA ARG A 153 -7.98 17.13 6.29
C ARG A 153 -8.64 17.52 7.61
N LEU A 154 -7.85 17.62 8.68
CA LEU A 154 -8.32 18.09 9.97
C LEU A 154 -8.37 19.62 9.98
N LYS A 155 -9.42 20.19 10.56
CA LYS A 155 -9.49 21.61 10.92
C LYS A 155 -10.01 21.76 12.35
N ILE A 156 -9.27 22.47 13.18
CA ILE A 156 -9.71 22.81 14.53
C ILE A 156 -10.47 24.14 14.47
N THR A 157 -11.75 24.11 14.83
CA THR A 157 -12.60 25.31 14.85
C THR A 157 -13.02 25.65 16.26
N VAL A 158 -13.18 26.94 16.56
CA VAL A 158 -13.66 27.42 17.86
C VAL A 158 -15.11 27.85 17.69
N ASN A 159 -16.03 27.19 18.39
CA ASN A 159 -17.43 27.58 18.37
C ASN A 159 -17.66 28.73 19.36
N SER A 160 -17.68 29.96 18.85
CA SER A 160 -17.90 31.18 19.65
C SER A 160 -19.36 31.41 20.05
N SER A 161 -20.29 30.56 19.59
CA SER A 161 -21.73 30.82 19.66
C SER A 161 -22.45 30.26 20.89
N LYS A 162 -21.74 29.60 21.83
CA LYS A 162 -22.35 29.14 23.10
C LYS A 162 -22.35 30.26 24.15
N ILE A 163 -23.56 30.58 24.64
CA ILE A 163 -23.90 31.59 25.66
C ILE A 163 -23.19 31.32 27.01
N SER A 164 -22.64 30.12 27.23
CA SER A 164 -22.08 29.66 28.52
C SER A 164 -20.61 30.02 28.80
N GLY A 165 -19.97 30.85 27.97
CA GLY A 165 -18.69 31.50 28.32
C GLY A 165 -17.41 30.65 28.24
N LEU A 166 -17.47 29.41 27.76
CA LEU A 166 -16.28 28.60 27.46
C LEU A 166 -16.21 28.30 25.95
N PRO A 167 -15.12 28.66 25.26
CA PRO A 167 -14.94 28.32 23.85
C PRO A 167 -14.83 26.79 23.69
N GLU A 168 -15.80 26.19 23.02
CA GLU A 168 -15.76 24.77 22.68
C GLU A 168 -15.04 24.62 21.33
N LYS A 169 -13.99 23.79 21.32
CA LYS A 169 -13.25 23.48 20.09
C LYS A 169 -13.83 22.23 19.45
N ASN A 170 -13.99 22.27 18.13
CA ASN A 170 -14.36 21.12 17.32
C ASN A 170 -13.15 20.65 16.51
N ALA A 171 -13.14 19.35 16.20
CA ALA A 171 -12.20 18.74 15.28
C ALA A 171 -12.96 18.29 14.03
N ASP A 172 -12.98 19.15 13.03
CA ASP A 172 -13.75 18.99 11.80
C ASP A 172 -12.93 18.23 10.74
N LEU A 173 -13.56 17.26 10.06
CA LEU A 173 -12.92 16.35 9.11
C LEU A 173 -13.43 16.63 7.70
N PHE A 174 -12.53 17.00 6.79
CA PHE A 174 -12.85 17.36 5.41
C PHE A 174 -12.32 16.34 4.41
N LEU A 175 -13.14 16.03 3.41
CA LEU A 175 -12.76 15.24 2.24
C LEU A 175 -12.25 16.14 1.12
N ASN A 176 -11.66 15.54 0.10
CA ASN A 176 -11.04 16.29 -0.99
C ASN A 176 -12.07 17.09 -1.77
N HIS A 177 -11.76 18.37 -2.01
CA HIS A 177 -12.62 19.34 -2.70
C HIS A 177 -13.98 19.63 -2.03
N GLU A 178 -14.18 19.24 -0.77
CA GLU A 178 -15.39 19.59 -0.01
C GLU A 178 -15.15 20.87 0.82
N ASN A 179 -16.13 21.79 0.78
CA ASN A 179 -16.07 23.04 1.56
C ASN A 179 -16.70 22.89 2.95
N ASP A 180 -17.58 21.91 3.12
CA ASP A 180 -18.27 21.60 4.37
C ASP A 180 -17.62 20.40 5.06
N PRO A 181 -17.62 20.36 6.40
CA PRO A 181 -17.09 19.21 7.13
C PRO A 181 -17.91 17.96 6.80
N TYR A 182 -17.24 16.88 6.44
CA TYR A 182 -17.88 15.58 6.21
C TYR A 182 -18.33 14.96 7.53
N ALA A 183 -17.53 15.13 8.58
CA ALA A 183 -17.81 14.66 9.93
C ALA A 183 -17.05 15.48 10.97
N THR A 184 -17.35 15.24 12.24
CA THR A 184 -16.62 15.78 13.38
C THR A 184 -16.10 14.63 14.25
N MET A 185 -14.92 14.79 14.83
CA MET A 185 -14.41 13.89 15.87
C MET A 185 -14.30 14.59 17.22
N ARG A 186 -14.16 13.81 18.29
CA ARG A 186 -13.94 14.36 19.63
C ARG A 186 -12.66 15.20 19.64
N TYR A 187 -12.78 16.46 20.05
CA TYR A 187 -11.61 17.31 20.24
C TYR A 187 -10.75 16.81 21.40
N LEU A 188 -9.44 16.77 21.17
CA LEU A 188 -8.40 16.51 22.15
C LEU A 188 -7.29 17.55 21.95
N PRO A 189 -6.73 18.17 23.01
CA PRO A 189 -5.72 19.23 22.87
C PRO A 189 -4.49 18.84 22.03
N ASN A 190 -4.09 17.57 22.04
CA ASN A 190 -2.99 17.08 21.23
C ASN A 190 -3.26 17.10 19.71
N LEU A 191 -4.50 17.30 19.26
CA LEU A 191 -4.84 17.38 17.85
C LEU A 191 -4.48 18.72 17.20
N GLU A 192 -4.25 19.78 18.00
CA GLU A 192 -3.91 21.11 17.48
C GLU A 192 -2.63 21.11 16.63
N GLN A 193 -1.67 20.24 16.94
CA GLN A 193 -0.44 20.09 16.15
C GLN A 193 -0.67 19.55 14.72
N TYR A 194 -1.87 19.01 14.46
CA TYR A 194 -2.30 18.45 13.18
C TYR A 194 -3.33 19.34 12.47
N ASP A 195 -3.58 20.55 12.97
CA ASP A 195 -4.50 21.49 12.32
C ASP A 195 -4.07 21.79 10.87
N ASN A 196 -5.04 21.75 9.96
CA ASN A 196 -4.89 21.83 8.50
C ASN A 196 -4.04 20.72 7.84
N LYS A 197 -3.61 19.69 8.59
CA LYS A 197 -2.89 18.54 8.04
C LYS A 197 -3.83 17.42 7.64
N ILE A 198 -3.32 16.51 6.80
CA ILE A 198 -4.04 15.28 6.45
C ILE A 198 -3.75 14.23 7.50
N ILE A 199 -4.81 13.70 8.10
CA ILE A 199 -4.74 12.65 9.10
C ILE A 199 -5.54 11.44 8.62
N SER A 200 -5.10 10.25 8.99
CA SER A 200 -5.87 9.03 8.86
C SER A 200 -6.75 8.87 10.09
N CYS A 201 -8.02 8.56 9.90
CA CYS A 201 -8.99 8.31 10.96
C CYS A 201 -9.66 6.95 10.79
N SER A 202 -9.89 6.24 11.90
CA SER A 202 -10.71 5.02 11.94
C SER A 202 -12.08 5.31 12.53
N TYR A 203 -13.10 4.55 12.13
CA TYR A 203 -14.45 4.66 12.68
C TYR A 203 -14.75 3.46 13.57
N LYS A 204 -14.93 3.71 14.87
CA LYS A 204 -15.21 2.69 15.90
C LYS A 204 -16.22 3.26 16.89
N ASP A 205 -17.14 2.43 17.40
CA ASP A 205 -18.13 2.83 18.40
C ASP A 205 -18.92 4.10 18.04
N SER A 206 -19.27 4.22 16.76
CA SER A 206 -19.94 5.39 16.18
C SER A 206 -19.17 6.72 16.31
N GLN A 207 -17.85 6.66 16.47
CA GLN A 207 -16.98 7.82 16.59
C GLN A 207 -15.72 7.70 15.71
N TRP A 208 -15.27 8.85 15.21
CA TRP A 208 -14.00 8.98 14.51
C TRP A 208 -12.85 9.09 15.50
N HIS A 209 -11.80 8.33 15.25
CA HIS A 209 -10.59 8.30 16.06
C HIS A 209 -9.38 8.61 15.19
N PHE A 210 -8.52 9.52 15.66
CA PHE A 210 -7.21 9.76 15.06
C PHE A 210 -6.40 8.46 15.03
N HIS A 211 -5.85 8.13 13.87
CA HIS A 211 -4.98 6.97 13.68
C HIS A 211 -3.52 7.41 13.51
N ARG A 212 -3.23 8.24 12.49
CA ARG A 212 -1.87 8.78 12.25
C ARG A 212 -1.88 10.02 11.37
N LEU A 213 -0.79 10.78 11.41
CA LEU A 213 -0.49 11.83 10.43
C LEU A 213 -0.18 11.20 9.06
N ARG A 214 -0.57 11.88 7.97
CA ARG A 214 -0.34 11.46 6.58
C ARG A 214 0.30 12.58 5.77
N ASP A 215 1.53 12.92 6.12
CA ASP A 215 2.39 13.87 5.39
C ASP A 215 2.83 13.34 4.02
N ASP A 216 2.76 12.02 3.81
CA ASP A 216 2.95 11.33 2.54
C ASP A 216 1.82 11.59 1.52
N ARG A 217 0.67 12.14 1.97
CA ARG A 217 -0.50 12.35 1.12
C ARG A 217 -0.58 13.83 0.70
N PRO A 218 -0.74 14.11 -0.61
CA PRO A 218 -0.93 15.48 -1.08
C PRO A 218 -2.36 16.01 -0.82
N CYS A 219 -3.34 15.12 -0.70
CA CYS A 219 -4.75 15.45 -0.51
C CYS A 219 -5.46 14.38 0.34
N PRO A 220 -6.56 14.74 1.04
CA PRO A 220 -7.43 13.76 1.70
C PRO A 220 -8.13 12.86 0.67
N ASN A 221 -8.88 11.87 1.14
CA ASN A 221 -9.65 10.98 0.27
C ASN A 221 -10.81 11.69 -0.41
N SER A 222 -11.24 11.13 -1.55
CA SER A 222 -12.47 11.53 -2.22
C SER A 222 -13.71 11.04 -1.47
N LYS A 223 -14.86 11.67 -1.74
CA LYS A 223 -16.17 11.21 -1.26
C LYS A 223 -16.50 9.78 -1.65
N GLN A 224 -16.12 9.36 -2.86
CA GLN A 224 -16.33 8.00 -3.32
C GLN A 224 -15.52 7.00 -2.50
N THR A 225 -14.23 7.30 -2.28
CA THR A 225 -13.36 6.48 -1.42
C THR A 225 -13.92 6.38 0.00
N ALA A 226 -14.34 7.52 0.57
CA ALA A 226 -14.91 7.54 1.92
C ALA A 226 -16.19 6.70 2.03
N LYS A 227 -17.06 6.74 1.02
CA LYS A 227 -18.27 5.90 0.98
C LYS A 227 -17.92 4.41 0.96
N SER A 228 -16.99 3.99 0.10
CA SER A 228 -16.55 2.59 0.04
C SER A 228 -15.99 2.11 1.38
N VAL A 229 -15.20 2.96 2.06
CA VAL A 229 -14.66 2.64 3.39
C VAL A 229 -15.77 2.51 4.44
N ILE A 230 -16.73 3.45 4.47
CA ILE A 230 -17.87 3.37 5.40
C ILE A 230 -18.73 2.13 5.14
N ASP A 231 -18.93 1.75 3.89
CA ASP A 231 -19.68 0.55 3.55
C ASP A 231 -18.94 -0.72 4.03
N ALA A 232 -17.61 -0.75 3.94
CA ALA A 232 -16.78 -1.82 4.52
C ALA A 232 -16.87 -1.88 6.06
N VAL A 233 -16.87 -0.72 6.74
CA VAL A 233 -17.04 -0.66 8.20
C VAL A 233 -18.41 -1.13 8.65
N LYS A 234 -19.48 -0.89 7.87
CA LYS A 234 -20.84 -1.35 8.17
C LYS A 234 -21.02 -2.86 8.00
N ARG A 235 -20.23 -3.48 7.14
CA ARG A 235 -20.29 -4.92 6.83
C ARG A 235 -18.88 -5.50 6.83
N PRO A 236 -18.23 -5.54 8.01
CA PRO A 236 -16.83 -5.94 8.09
C PRO A 236 -16.70 -7.43 7.79
N VAL A 237 -15.76 -7.77 6.91
CA VAL A 237 -15.21 -9.12 6.86
C VAL A 237 -14.19 -9.20 7.98
N THR A 238 -14.58 -9.76 9.13
CA THR A 238 -13.65 -9.86 10.27
C THR A 238 -12.52 -10.84 9.97
N ARG A 239 -11.46 -10.79 10.77
CA ARG A 239 -10.38 -11.77 10.69
C ARG A 239 -10.90 -13.20 10.85
N GLU A 240 -11.79 -13.44 11.81
CA GLU A 240 -12.40 -14.75 12.04
C GLU A 240 -13.21 -15.21 10.83
N THR A 241 -13.96 -14.29 10.22
CA THR A 241 -14.74 -14.56 9.00
C THR A 241 -13.81 -14.95 7.86
N LEU A 242 -12.75 -14.17 7.64
CA LEU A 242 -11.77 -14.39 6.58
C LEU A 242 -11.02 -15.72 6.76
N CYS A 243 -10.53 -15.98 7.97
CA CYS A 243 -9.85 -17.22 8.36
C CYS A 243 -10.76 -18.45 8.27
N GLY A 244 -12.08 -18.24 8.43
CA GLY A 244 -13.10 -19.27 8.30
C GLY A 244 -13.52 -19.59 6.87
N LEU A 245 -13.13 -18.76 5.87
CA LEU A 245 -13.43 -19.04 4.46
C LEU A 245 -12.70 -20.29 4.02
N ARG A 246 -13.46 -21.36 3.75
CA ARG A 246 -12.96 -22.54 3.06
C ARG A 246 -13.22 -22.38 1.57
N LYS A 247 -12.29 -22.80 0.73
CA LYS A 247 -12.66 -23.16 -0.64
C LYS A 247 -13.62 -24.34 -0.51
N ASP A 248 -14.85 -24.18 -0.98
CA ASP A 248 -15.63 -25.37 -1.35
C ASP A 248 -14.77 -26.12 -2.37
N GLU A 249 -14.39 -27.35 -2.03
CA GLU A 249 -13.55 -28.23 -2.86
C GLU A 249 -14.23 -28.57 -4.19
#